data_AF-A0A2M7GAX4-F1
#
_entry.id   AF-A0A2M7GAX4-F1
#
_cell.length_a   1.000
_cell.length_b   1.000
_cell.length_c   1.000
_cell.angle_alpha   90.00
_cell.angle_beta   90.00
_cell.angle_gamma   90.00
#
_symmetry.space_group_name_H-M   'P 1'
#
loop_
_entity.id
_entity.type
_entity.pdbx_description
1 polymer ?
#
loop_
_entity_poly.entity_id
_entity_poly.type
_entity_poly.pdbx_seq_one_letter_code
_entity_poly.pdbx_strand_id
1 'polypeptide(L)'
;MENFDFKRYNFYICNMTKSSLVSHYLRQLFLTLGKQVRILRVHPTEEDALHEFRLQIKRLRALLYFLNTVIPDKKPLKLPRTLKNIFRASGFLRDLQVQRKVVQDFFPEPWFVSFLKTTQPDWDIARKKIKSVLKAYSQHATRVFFQRLFRRLSHLKISSLPNLSLPLVQAKLELAVQALSCETPALHEIRIHLKKSQYLLEILVKYFHLEDIIHDSFDRLKKITARLGIWHDQEVFALYLQRQTFEDEEGWNQKFIRQHLQASALLATELSEQIPDLINALYWQTEEGAYSHV
;
A
#
# COMPACT_ATOMS: atom_id res chain seq x y z
N MET A 1 -28.34 -13.12 6.51
CA MET A 1 -27.29 -13.25 5.48
C MET A 1 -27.91 -12.73 4.18
N GLU A 2 -27.52 -11.55 3.70
CA GLU A 2 -28.03 -11.07 2.40
C GLU A 2 -27.41 -11.93 1.30
N ASN A 3 -28.25 -12.76 0.68
CA ASN A 3 -27.88 -13.56 -0.48
C ASN A 3 -27.46 -12.65 -1.63
N PHE A 4 -26.26 -12.90 -2.12
CA PHE A 4 -25.66 -12.19 -3.25
C PHE A 4 -26.46 -12.52 -4.50
N ASP A 5 -27.26 -11.56 -4.99
CA ASP A 5 -27.95 -11.69 -6.27
C ASP A 5 -26.94 -11.55 -7.43
N PHE A 6 -26.30 -12.69 -7.77
CA PHE A 6 -25.37 -12.84 -8.88
C PHE A 6 -26.02 -12.47 -10.23
N LYS A 7 -27.36 -12.53 -10.37
CA LYS A 7 -28.05 -12.26 -11.63
C LYS A 7 -28.21 -10.77 -11.89
N ARG A 8 -28.65 -9.97 -10.90
CA ARG A 8 -28.57 -8.49 -11.01
C ARG A 8 -27.12 -8.01 -11.07
N TYR A 9 -26.19 -8.70 -10.41
CA TYR A 9 -24.76 -8.41 -10.43
C TYR A 9 -24.12 -8.62 -11.81
N ASN A 10 -24.42 -9.74 -12.49
CA ASN A 10 -23.94 -10.01 -13.85
C ASN A 10 -24.64 -9.14 -14.89
N PHE A 11 -25.93 -8.82 -14.74
CA PHE A 11 -26.64 -7.93 -15.65
C PHE A 11 -26.02 -6.52 -15.72
N TYR A 12 -25.57 -5.97 -14.58
CA TYR A 12 -24.88 -4.68 -14.57
C TYR A 12 -23.45 -4.75 -15.07
N ILE A 13 -22.75 -5.89 -14.87
CA ILE A 13 -21.40 -6.12 -15.38
C ILE A 13 -21.40 -6.34 -16.90
N CYS A 14 -22.41 -7.03 -17.45
CA CYS A 14 -22.57 -7.27 -18.88
C CYS A 14 -22.98 -6.02 -19.66
N ASN A 15 -23.59 -5.01 -19.02
CA ASN A 15 -23.81 -3.69 -19.62
C ASN A 15 -22.58 -2.75 -19.52
N MET A 16 -21.43 -3.22 -19.02
CA MET A 16 -20.16 -2.48 -18.99
C MET A 16 -19.34 -2.67 -20.28
N THR A 17 -20.01 -2.95 -21.40
CA THR A 17 -19.42 -3.38 -22.68
C THR A 17 -18.98 -2.26 -23.62
N LYS A 18 -18.69 -1.05 -23.10
CA LYS A 18 -17.94 -0.04 -23.86
C LYS A 18 -16.79 0.59 -23.05
N SER A 19 -15.60 0.00 -23.24
CA SER A 19 -14.33 0.69 -23.54
C SER A 19 -13.60 1.48 -22.44
N SER A 20 -12.94 0.83 -21.46
CA SER A 20 -11.78 1.42 -20.75
C SER A 20 -11.00 0.40 -19.88
N LEU A 21 -9.66 0.40 -19.90
CA LEU A 21 -8.83 -0.46 -19.03
C LEU A 21 -9.00 -0.13 -17.53
N VAL A 22 -9.29 1.13 -17.22
CA VAL A 22 -9.59 1.62 -15.87
C VAL A 22 -10.84 0.94 -15.28
N SER A 23 -11.82 0.66 -16.13
CA SER A 23 -13.05 -0.04 -15.75
C SER A 23 -12.76 -1.46 -15.29
N HIS A 24 -11.86 -2.14 -15.99
CA HIS A 24 -11.39 -3.46 -15.62
C HIS A 24 -10.64 -3.42 -14.28
N TYR A 25 -9.73 -2.46 -14.08
CA TYR A 25 -9.02 -2.29 -12.81
C TYR A 25 -9.95 -2.11 -11.62
N LEU A 26 -10.91 -1.18 -11.71
CA LEU A 26 -11.87 -0.93 -10.64
C LEU A 26 -12.68 -2.17 -10.28
N ARG A 27 -13.07 -2.96 -11.29
CA ARG A 27 -13.79 -4.22 -11.10
C ARG A 27 -12.93 -5.22 -10.33
N GLN A 28 -11.66 -5.39 -10.72
CA GLN A 28 -10.73 -6.27 -10.01
C GLN A 28 -10.51 -5.81 -8.56
N LEU A 29 -10.32 -4.51 -8.34
CA LEU A 29 -10.13 -3.96 -7.00
C LEU A 29 -11.36 -4.21 -6.11
N PHE A 30 -12.57 -3.99 -6.63
CA PHE A 30 -13.82 -4.27 -5.92
C PHE A 30 -13.97 -5.76 -5.58
N LEU A 31 -13.70 -6.64 -6.56
CA LEU A 31 -13.76 -8.09 -6.40
C LEU A 31 -12.80 -8.59 -5.33
N THR A 32 -11.53 -8.18 -5.41
CA THR A 32 -10.51 -8.59 -4.45
C THR A 32 -10.83 -8.07 -3.06
N LEU A 33 -11.20 -6.80 -2.90
CA LEU A 33 -11.64 -6.28 -1.59
C LEU A 33 -12.83 -7.07 -1.03
N GLY A 34 -13.83 -7.38 -1.86
CA GLY A 34 -14.98 -8.18 -1.45
C GLY A 34 -14.59 -9.59 -1.00
N LYS A 35 -13.70 -10.25 -1.73
CA LYS A 35 -13.14 -11.56 -1.36
C LYS A 35 -12.42 -11.50 -0.02
N GLN A 36 -11.50 -10.55 0.16
CA GLN A 36 -10.72 -10.45 1.40
C GLN A 36 -11.59 -10.11 2.60
N VAL A 37 -12.58 -9.22 2.45
CA VAL A 37 -13.52 -8.93 3.54
C VAL A 37 -14.34 -10.18 3.92
N ARG A 38 -14.71 -11.05 2.97
CA ARG A 38 -15.41 -12.31 3.29
C ARG A 38 -14.53 -13.25 4.10
N ILE A 39 -13.28 -13.45 3.68
CA ILE A 39 -12.32 -14.28 4.42
C ILE A 39 -12.14 -13.71 5.83
N LEU A 40 -11.87 -12.41 5.95
CA LEU A 40 -11.68 -11.75 7.25
C LEU A 40 -12.91 -11.78 8.16
N ARG A 41 -14.13 -11.87 7.62
CA ARG A 41 -15.34 -12.04 8.46
C ARG A 41 -15.37 -13.40 9.15
N VAL A 42 -14.84 -14.44 8.53
CA VAL A 42 -14.76 -15.80 9.09
C VAL A 42 -13.48 -15.96 9.92
N HIS A 43 -12.36 -15.50 9.38
CA HIS A 43 -11.02 -15.58 9.97
C HIS A 43 -10.40 -14.16 10.09
N PRO A 44 -10.76 -13.37 11.13
CA PRO A 44 -10.34 -11.96 11.24
C PRO A 44 -8.83 -11.73 11.41
N THR A 45 -8.09 -12.78 11.74
CA THR A 45 -6.65 -12.76 11.98
C THR A 45 -5.86 -13.39 10.83
N GLU A 46 -6.53 -13.77 9.74
CA GLU A 46 -5.87 -14.40 8.59
C GLU A 46 -4.90 -13.43 7.93
N GLU A 47 -3.62 -13.76 7.96
CA GLU A 47 -2.55 -12.82 7.62
C GLU A 47 -2.58 -12.41 6.15
N ASP A 48 -2.63 -13.37 5.24
CA ASP A 48 -2.62 -13.11 3.80
C ASP A 48 -3.84 -12.29 3.37
N ALA A 49 -5.02 -12.63 3.92
CA ALA A 49 -6.24 -11.89 3.63
C ALA A 49 -6.17 -10.45 4.15
N LEU A 50 -5.60 -10.25 5.34
CA LEU A 50 -5.42 -8.93 5.93
C LEU A 50 -4.40 -8.09 5.15
N HIS A 51 -3.28 -8.71 4.78
CA HIS A 51 -2.23 -8.10 3.97
C HIS A 51 -2.78 -7.66 2.62
N GLU A 52 -3.44 -8.57 1.90
CA GLU A 52 -4.01 -8.30 0.58
C GLU A 52 -5.12 -7.24 0.66
N PHE A 53 -6.00 -7.29 1.66
CA PHE A 53 -6.98 -6.23 1.90
C PHE A 53 -6.30 -4.85 2.05
N ARG A 54 -5.27 -4.77 2.90
CA ARG A 54 -4.55 -3.51 3.14
C ARG A 54 -3.85 -3.02 1.88
N LEU A 55 -3.26 -3.91 1.09
CA LEU A 55 -2.64 -3.59 -0.19
C LEU A 55 -3.65 -2.97 -1.16
N GLN A 56 -4.82 -3.59 -1.33
CA GLN A 56 -5.89 -3.07 -2.19
C GLN A 56 -6.43 -1.71 -1.73
N ILE A 57 -6.53 -1.48 -0.41
CA ILE A 57 -6.90 -0.16 0.11
C ILE A 57 -5.83 0.90 -0.19
N LYS A 58 -4.54 0.56 -0.11
CA LYS A 58 -3.45 1.49 -0.46
C LYS A 58 -3.49 1.84 -1.95
N ARG A 59 -3.69 0.84 -2.83
CA ARG A 59 -3.90 1.04 -4.27
C ARG A 59 -5.12 1.91 -4.57
N LEU A 60 -6.25 1.67 -3.91
CA LEU A 60 -7.45 2.51 -4.03
C LEU A 60 -7.18 3.94 -3.59
N ARG A 61 -6.46 4.16 -2.49
CA ARG A 61 -6.10 5.51 -2.02
C ARG A 61 -5.20 6.24 -3.02
N ALA A 62 -4.21 5.55 -3.60
CA ALA A 62 -3.36 6.12 -4.64
C ALA A 62 -4.19 6.55 -5.86
N LEU A 63 -5.10 5.69 -6.31
CA LEU A 63 -6.05 6.02 -7.37
C LEU A 63 -6.89 7.25 -6.99
N LEU A 64 -7.50 7.27 -5.80
CA LEU A 64 -8.34 8.40 -5.38
C LEU A 64 -7.56 9.71 -5.30
N TYR A 65 -6.32 9.66 -4.82
CA TYR A 65 -5.43 10.83 -4.80
C TYR A 65 -5.20 11.34 -6.22
N PHE A 66 -4.77 10.46 -7.12
CA PHE A 66 -4.55 10.78 -8.53
C PHE A 66 -5.80 11.40 -9.17
N LEU A 67 -6.97 10.77 -9.01
CA LEU A 67 -8.22 11.27 -9.56
C LEU A 67 -8.63 12.64 -9.03
N ASN A 68 -8.39 12.90 -7.75
CA ASN A 68 -8.67 14.21 -7.16
C ASN A 68 -7.70 15.29 -7.64
N THR A 69 -6.52 14.91 -8.12
CA THR A 69 -5.56 15.87 -8.69
C THR A 69 -5.87 16.17 -10.15
N VAL A 70 -6.31 15.16 -10.92
CA VAL A 70 -6.50 15.31 -12.38
C VAL A 70 -7.93 15.67 -12.78
N ILE A 71 -8.93 15.34 -11.95
CA ILE A 71 -10.32 15.76 -12.18
C ILE A 71 -10.61 16.95 -11.25
N PRO A 72 -10.73 18.17 -11.78
CA PRO A 72 -11.21 19.32 -11.01
C PRO A 72 -12.70 19.16 -10.71
N ASP A 73 -13.03 18.45 -9.63
CA ASP A 73 -14.40 18.28 -9.12
C ASP A 73 -14.59 19.09 -7.84
N LYS A 74 -15.76 19.71 -7.68
CA LYS A 74 -16.18 20.41 -6.46
C LYS A 74 -16.23 19.49 -5.24
N LYS A 75 -16.37 18.16 -5.42
CA LYS A 75 -16.40 17.17 -4.33
C LYS A 75 -15.31 16.10 -4.50
N PRO A 76 -14.26 16.08 -3.65
CA PRO A 76 -13.19 15.10 -3.76
C PRO A 76 -13.68 13.69 -3.44
N LEU A 77 -13.19 12.71 -4.20
CA LEU A 77 -13.37 11.29 -3.95
C LEU A 77 -12.66 10.90 -2.65
N LYS A 78 -13.40 10.32 -1.72
CA LYS A 78 -12.88 9.86 -0.43
C LYS A 78 -13.14 8.38 -0.26
N LEU A 79 -12.20 7.69 0.41
CA LEU A 79 -12.37 6.29 0.77
C LEU A 79 -13.63 6.13 1.64
N PRO A 80 -14.53 5.17 1.33
CA PRO A 80 -15.72 4.92 2.13
C PRO A 80 -15.41 4.69 3.61
N ARG A 81 -16.25 5.22 4.50
CA ARG A 81 -16.07 5.08 5.96
C ARG A 81 -15.96 3.62 6.38
N THR A 82 -16.73 2.72 5.77
CA THR A 82 -16.70 1.27 6.02
C THR A 82 -15.30 0.68 5.77
N LEU A 83 -14.73 0.90 4.58
CA LEU A 83 -13.39 0.44 4.22
C LEU A 83 -12.29 1.13 5.05
N LYS A 84 -12.46 2.44 5.30
CA LYS A 84 -11.53 3.23 6.13
C LYS A 84 -11.46 2.70 7.55
N ASN A 85 -12.60 2.32 8.13
CA ASN A 85 -12.66 1.76 9.48
C ASN A 85 -11.96 0.41 9.55
N ILE A 86 -12.20 -0.50 8.58
CA ILE A 86 -11.50 -1.80 8.55
C ILE A 86 -9.99 -1.58 8.46
N PHE A 87 -9.55 -0.71 7.54
CA PHE A 87 -8.12 -0.41 7.36
C PHE A 87 -7.45 0.16 8.62
N ARG A 88 -8.17 1.01 9.39
CA ARG A 88 -7.67 1.55 10.66
C ARG A 88 -7.65 0.49 11.76
N ALA A 89 -8.70 -0.30 11.87
CA ALA A 89 -8.78 -1.37 12.87
C ALA A 89 -7.76 -2.48 12.61
N SER A 90 -7.44 -2.77 11.34
CA SER A 90 -6.43 -3.75 10.95
C SER A 90 -4.99 -3.27 11.06
N GLY A 91 -4.75 -1.98 11.30
CA GLY A 91 -3.40 -1.43 11.42
C GLY A 91 -2.61 -2.13 12.51
N PHE A 92 -3.11 -2.03 13.74
CA PHE A 92 -2.43 -2.59 14.90
C PHE A 92 -2.27 -4.12 14.82
N LEU A 93 -3.29 -4.84 14.35
CA LEU A 93 -3.18 -6.29 14.14
C LEU A 93 -2.11 -6.66 13.11
N ARG A 94 -1.99 -5.87 12.02
CA ARG A 94 -0.97 -6.10 11.02
C ARG A 94 0.42 -5.80 11.58
N ASP A 95 0.56 -4.77 12.39
CA ASP A 95 1.84 -4.43 13.03
C ASP A 95 2.29 -5.58 13.94
N LEU A 96 1.38 -6.15 14.75
CA LEU A 96 1.68 -7.35 15.56
C LEU A 96 2.07 -8.58 14.72
N GLN A 97 1.39 -8.85 13.59
CA GLN A 97 1.76 -9.94 12.67
C GLN A 97 3.18 -9.77 12.11
N VAL A 98 3.50 -8.55 11.68
CA VAL A 98 4.83 -8.21 11.16
C VAL A 98 5.90 -8.33 12.24
N GLN A 99 5.63 -7.82 13.44
CA GLN A 99 6.56 -7.92 14.57
C GLN A 99 6.82 -9.38 14.95
N ARG A 100 5.79 -10.24 15.00
CA ARG A 100 5.98 -11.69 15.24
C ARG A 100 6.96 -12.30 14.25
N LYS A 101 6.88 -11.92 12.97
CA LYS A 101 7.83 -12.38 11.95
C LYS A 101 9.24 -11.86 12.19
N VAL A 102 9.40 -10.56 12.48
CA VAL A 102 10.72 -9.97 12.81
C VAL A 102 11.36 -10.70 13.99
N VAL A 103 10.56 -11.01 15.01
CA VAL A 103 11.02 -11.74 16.19
C VAL A 103 11.46 -13.15 15.84
N GLN A 104 10.60 -13.88 15.13
CA GLN A 104 10.89 -15.25 14.69
C GLN A 104 12.17 -15.34 13.85
N ASP A 105 12.42 -14.33 13.01
CA ASP A 105 13.58 -14.32 12.11
C ASP A 105 14.90 -13.93 12.81
N PHE A 106 14.85 -13.19 13.93
CA PHE A 106 16.04 -12.58 14.54
C PHE A 106 16.36 -13.07 15.96
N PHE A 107 15.36 -13.40 16.75
CA PHE A 107 15.50 -13.70 18.18
C PHE A 107 15.44 -15.20 18.45
N PRO A 108 16.09 -15.69 19.51
CA PRO A 108 16.01 -17.09 19.87
C PRO A 108 14.60 -17.48 20.36
N GLU A 109 14.29 -18.78 20.28
CA GLU A 109 12.95 -19.32 20.60
C GLU A 109 12.42 -18.91 21.99
N PRO A 110 13.21 -18.90 23.09
CA PRO A 110 12.72 -18.45 24.40
C PRO A 110 12.21 -17.00 24.38
N TRP A 111 12.89 -16.12 23.63
CA TRP A 111 12.49 -14.72 23.47
C TRP A 111 11.19 -14.63 22.66
N PHE A 112 11.05 -15.42 21.59
CA PHE A 112 9.82 -15.48 20.81
C PHE A 112 8.61 -15.92 21.66
N VAL A 113 8.76 -16.95 22.48
CA VAL A 113 7.71 -17.39 23.42
C VAL A 113 7.34 -16.29 24.42
N SER A 114 8.34 -15.58 24.97
CA SER A 114 8.10 -14.44 25.87
C SER A 114 7.32 -13.33 25.16
N PHE A 115 7.74 -12.97 23.95
CA PHE A 115 7.07 -11.97 23.13
C PHE A 115 5.61 -12.32 22.82
N LEU A 116 5.32 -13.57 22.47
CA LEU A 116 3.96 -14.02 22.22
C LEU A 116 3.08 -13.88 23.47
N LYS A 117 3.60 -14.22 24.65
CA LYS A 117 2.88 -14.07 25.93
C LYS A 117 2.61 -12.60 26.24
N THR A 118 3.63 -11.75 26.14
CA THR A 118 3.52 -10.31 26.44
C THR A 118 2.59 -9.58 25.48
N THR A 119 2.58 -9.95 24.20
CA THR A 119 1.73 -9.31 23.17
C THR A 119 0.33 -9.92 23.04
N GLN A 120 0.03 -10.99 23.78
CA GLN A 120 -1.27 -11.67 23.70
C GLN A 120 -2.46 -10.74 24.04
N PRO A 121 -2.41 -9.88 25.08
CA PRO A 121 -3.50 -8.93 25.37
C PRO A 121 -3.75 -7.95 24.21
N ASP A 122 -2.69 -7.41 23.63
CA ASP A 122 -2.75 -6.51 22.48
C ASP A 122 -3.35 -7.19 21.25
N TRP A 123 -2.97 -8.45 21.01
CA TRP A 123 -3.54 -9.27 19.95
C TRP A 123 -5.04 -9.46 20.12
N ASP A 124 -5.51 -9.75 21.33
CA ASP A 124 -6.92 -9.95 21.61
C ASP A 124 -7.73 -8.65 21.47
N ILE A 125 -7.17 -7.51 21.90
CA ILE A 125 -7.77 -6.19 21.67
C ILE A 125 -7.88 -5.90 20.17
N ALA A 126 -6.80 -6.10 19.41
CA ALA A 126 -6.77 -5.86 17.97
C ALA A 126 -7.78 -6.76 17.23
N ARG A 127 -7.82 -8.05 17.59
CA ARG A 127 -8.77 -9.05 17.07
C ARG A 127 -10.22 -8.67 17.35
N LYS A 128 -10.55 -8.29 18.58
CA LYS A 128 -11.92 -7.83 18.95
C LYS A 128 -12.31 -6.59 18.15
N LYS A 129 -11.41 -5.62 18.02
CA LYS A 129 -11.64 -4.37 17.29
C LYS A 129 -11.93 -4.61 15.81
N ILE A 130 -11.10 -5.40 15.12
CA ILE A 130 -11.32 -5.69 13.70
C ILE A 130 -12.60 -6.50 13.49
N LYS A 131 -12.89 -7.48 14.36
CA LYS A 131 -14.13 -8.28 14.31
C LYS A 131 -15.37 -7.40 14.43
N SER A 132 -15.36 -6.43 15.34
CA SER A 132 -16.46 -5.46 15.50
C SER A 132 -16.69 -4.63 14.24
N VAL A 133 -15.63 -4.10 13.64
CA VAL A 133 -15.73 -3.28 12.41
C VAL A 133 -16.16 -4.11 11.20
N LEU A 134 -15.70 -5.36 11.08
CA LEU A 134 -16.10 -6.30 10.03
C LEU A 134 -17.57 -6.72 10.15
N LYS A 135 -18.12 -6.76 11.37
CA LYS A 135 -19.55 -6.98 11.59
C LYS A 135 -20.39 -5.82 11.07
N ALA A 136 -19.91 -4.58 11.27
CA ALA A 136 -20.55 -3.35 10.81
C ALA A 136 -20.29 -3.02 9.31
N TYR A 137 -19.55 -3.87 8.59
CA TYR A 137 -19.25 -3.65 7.19
C TYR A 137 -20.52 -3.72 6.31
N SER A 138 -20.77 -2.65 5.56
CA SER A 138 -21.82 -2.61 4.54
C SER A 138 -21.23 -2.83 3.14
N GLN A 139 -21.60 -3.95 2.52
CA GLN A 139 -21.30 -4.22 1.12
C GLN A 139 -22.02 -3.23 0.20
N HIS A 140 -23.27 -2.85 0.54
CA HIS A 140 -24.04 -1.86 -0.21
C HIS A 140 -23.32 -0.52 -0.31
N ALA A 141 -22.84 0.04 0.82
CA ALA A 141 -22.11 1.31 0.82
C ALA A 141 -20.84 1.25 -0.05
N THR A 142 -20.14 0.12 -0.02
CA THR A 142 -18.95 -0.11 -0.86
C THR A 142 -19.34 -0.16 -2.34
N ARG A 143 -20.39 -0.90 -2.69
CA ARG A 143 -20.92 -0.97 -4.06
C ARG A 143 -21.31 0.40 -4.60
N VAL A 144 -22.09 1.18 -3.85
CA VAL A 144 -22.53 2.52 -4.26
C VAL A 144 -21.33 3.46 -4.46
N PHE A 145 -20.27 3.31 -3.67
CA PHE A 145 -19.04 4.06 -3.89
C PHE A 145 -18.36 3.67 -5.21
N PHE A 146 -18.16 2.37 -5.48
CA PHE A 146 -17.53 1.93 -6.73
C PHE A 146 -18.36 2.30 -7.95
N GLN A 147 -19.68 2.28 -7.87
CA GLN A 147 -20.56 2.77 -8.94
C GLN A 147 -20.36 4.26 -9.23
N ARG A 148 -20.23 5.09 -8.18
CA ARG A 148 -19.94 6.52 -8.35
C ARG A 148 -18.55 6.74 -8.94
N LEU A 149 -17.55 6.00 -8.46
CA LEU A 149 -16.19 6.06 -8.97
C LEU A 149 -16.15 5.70 -10.45
N PHE A 150 -16.86 4.63 -10.84
CA PHE A 150 -16.96 4.19 -12.22
C PHE A 150 -17.56 5.26 -13.14
N ARG A 151 -18.68 5.86 -12.73
CA ARG A 151 -19.32 6.95 -13.50
C ARG A 151 -18.41 8.15 -13.69
N ARG A 152 -17.56 8.48 -12.71
CA ARG A 152 -16.59 9.58 -12.87
C ARG A 152 -15.50 9.23 -13.88
N LEU A 153 -15.07 7.98 -13.89
CA LEU A 153 -14.01 7.51 -14.78
C LEU A 153 -14.48 7.27 -16.21
N SER A 154 -15.77 6.97 -16.43
CA SER A 154 -16.30 6.78 -17.79
C SER A 154 -16.26 8.05 -18.65
N HIS A 155 -16.08 9.23 -18.05
CA HIS A 155 -15.95 10.50 -18.76
C HIS A 155 -14.50 10.94 -19.00
N LEU A 156 -13.51 10.25 -18.40
CA LEU A 156 -12.11 10.57 -18.63
C LEU A 156 -11.63 9.98 -19.95
N LYS A 157 -11.03 10.81 -20.79
CA LYS A 157 -10.27 10.33 -21.96
C LYS A 157 -9.02 9.61 -21.45
N ILE A 158 -8.92 8.31 -21.75
CA ILE A 158 -7.83 7.44 -21.29
C ILE A 158 -6.47 7.95 -21.78
N SER A 159 -6.42 8.51 -22.99
CA SER A 159 -5.19 9.01 -23.62
C SER A 159 -4.52 10.15 -22.86
N SER A 160 -5.22 10.90 -22.03
CA SER A 160 -4.60 11.96 -21.21
C SER A 160 -3.99 11.46 -19.90
N LEU A 161 -4.24 10.21 -19.49
CA LEU A 161 -3.88 9.74 -18.15
C LEU A 161 -2.37 9.57 -17.93
N PRO A 162 -1.57 9.03 -18.86
CA PRO A 162 -0.11 9.01 -18.74
C PRO A 162 0.46 10.43 -18.52
N ASN A 163 0.11 11.38 -19.40
CA ASN A 163 0.57 12.77 -19.35
C ASN A 163 0.20 13.49 -18.04
N LEU A 164 -0.90 13.09 -17.39
CA LEU A 164 -1.34 13.65 -16.12
C LEU A 164 -0.72 12.93 -14.90
N SER A 165 -0.31 11.67 -15.06
CA SER A 165 0.14 10.81 -13.97
C SER A 165 1.66 10.82 -13.77
N LEU A 166 2.44 10.93 -14.85
CA LEU A 166 3.89 10.97 -14.79
C LEU A 166 4.43 12.19 -14.03
N PRO A 167 3.93 13.43 -14.26
CA PRO A 167 4.34 14.59 -13.45
C PRO A 167 4.04 14.41 -11.95
N LEU A 168 2.95 13.68 -11.61
CA LEU A 168 2.61 13.40 -10.22
C LEU A 168 3.54 12.37 -9.59
N VAL A 169 3.99 11.38 -10.36
CA VAL A 169 5.01 10.43 -9.91
C VAL A 169 6.33 11.17 -9.69
N GLN A 170 6.75 11.97 -10.67
CA GLN A 170 7.97 12.76 -10.64
C GLN A 170 8.01 13.69 -9.43
N ALA A 171 6.95 14.48 -9.20
CA ALA A 171 6.85 15.36 -8.02
C ALA A 171 6.95 14.58 -6.70
N LYS A 172 6.52 13.31 -6.63
CA LYS A 172 6.71 12.47 -5.44
C LYS A 172 8.14 11.96 -5.31
N LEU A 173 8.81 11.63 -6.41
CA LEU A 173 10.20 11.21 -6.40
C LEU A 173 11.13 12.37 -6.02
N GLU A 174 10.86 13.58 -6.51
CA GLU A 174 11.58 14.80 -6.11
C GLU A 174 11.47 15.06 -4.60
N LEU A 175 10.28 14.89 -4.01
CA LEU A 175 10.11 14.96 -2.56
C LEU A 175 10.91 13.87 -1.82
N ALA A 176 11.08 12.69 -2.42
CA ALA A 176 11.93 11.65 -1.85
C ALA A 176 13.41 12.02 -1.90
N VAL A 177 13.88 12.68 -2.96
CA VAL A 177 15.25 13.22 -3.06
C VAL A 177 15.47 14.32 -2.02
N GLN A 178 14.53 15.25 -1.88
CA GLN A 178 14.62 16.32 -0.87
C GLN A 178 14.75 15.74 0.54
N ALA A 179 14.01 14.67 0.85
CA ALA A 179 14.09 13.98 2.14
C ALA A 179 15.39 13.17 2.33
N LEU A 180 16.08 12.79 1.25
CA LEU A 180 17.43 12.20 1.30
C LEU A 180 18.51 13.25 1.57
N SER A 181 18.36 14.46 1.01
CA SER A 181 19.37 15.52 1.10
C SER A 181 19.43 16.20 2.48
N CYS A 182 18.56 15.83 3.42
CA CYS A 182 18.63 16.33 4.79
C CYS A 182 19.83 15.71 5.55
N GLU A 183 20.38 16.46 6.51
CA GLU A 183 21.49 16.01 7.39
C GLU A 183 21.20 14.66 8.05
N THR A 184 19.94 14.42 8.41
CA THR A 184 19.43 13.11 8.81
C THR A 184 18.38 12.64 7.81
N PRO A 185 18.72 11.66 6.95
CA PRO A 185 17.78 11.16 5.94
C PRO A 185 16.49 10.64 6.56
N ALA A 186 15.36 11.21 6.16
CA ALA A 186 14.05 10.82 6.67
C ALA A 186 13.53 9.58 5.92
N LEU A 187 14.15 8.42 6.16
CA LEU A 187 13.82 7.14 5.48
C LEU A 187 12.33 6.79 5.51
N HIS A 188 11.62 7.16 6.59
CA HIS A 188 10.18 7.00 6.67
C HIS A 188 9.43 7.84 5.63
N GLU A 189 9.78 9.11 5.48
CA GLU A 189 9.18 10.02 4.50
C GLU A 189 9.52 9.59 3.07
N ILE A 190 10.79 9.26 2.81
CA ILE A 190 11.24 8.70 1.52
C ILE A 190 10.36 7.50 1.15
N ARG A 191 10.18 6.55 2.05
CA ARG A 191 9.32 5.38 1.85
C ARG A 191 7.88 5.76 1.55
N ILE A 192 7.30 6.75 2.25
CA ILE A 192 5.94 7.21 1.98
C ILE A 192 5.81 7.70 0.54
N HIS A 193 6.75 8.52 0.08
CA HIS A 193 6.77 9.07 -1.27
C HIS A 193 6.93 7.96 -2.33
N LEU A 194 7.93 7.09 -2.17
CA LEU A 194 8.18 6.00 -3.10
C LEU A 194 7.03 4.98 -3.16
N LYS A 195 6.37 4.66 -2.04
CA LYS A 195 5.19 3.77 -2.06
C LYS A 195 4.02 4.39 -2.80
N LYS A 196 3.80 5.70 -2.68
CA LYS A 196 2.76 6.40 -3.46
C LYS A 196 3.08 6.33 -4.95
N SER A 197 4.32 6.60 -5.34
CA SER A 197 4.80 6.45 -6.73
C SER A 197 4.61 5.02 -7.24
N GLN A 198 5.01 4.02 -6.46
CA GLN A 198 4.86 2.61 -6.80
C GLN A 198 3.41 2.24 -7.07
N TYR A 199 2.47 2.62 -6.20
CA TYR A 199 1.05 2.30 -6.42
C TYR A 199 0.47 3.00 -7.63
N LEU A 200 0.91 4.22 -7.94
CA LEU A 200 0.46 4.93 -9.14
C LEU A 200 1.03 4.28 -10.41
N LEU A 201 2.34 4.04 -10.46
CA LEU A 201 2.99 3.36 -11.58
C LEU A 201 2.44 1.93 -11.78
N GLU A 202 2.15 1.19 -10.72
CA GLU A 202 1.54 -0.14 -10.82
C GLU A 202 0.19 -0.10 -11.54
N ILE A 203 -0.60 0.95 -11.30
CA ILE A 203 -1.87 1.16 -12.00
C ILE A 203 -1.62 1.46 -13.47
N LEU A 204 -0.61 2.28 -13.77
CA LEU A 204 -0.24 2.67 -15.13
C LEU A 204 0.29 1.51 -15.96
N VAL A 205 1.27 0.76 -15.44
CA VAL A 205 1.83 -0.42 -16.11
C VAL A 205 0.71 -1.42 -16.39
N LYS A 206 0.09 -1.95 -15.33
CA LYS A 206 -0.83 -3.09 -15.43
C LYS A 206 -2.11 -2.82 -16.23
N TYR A 207 -2.55 -1.56 -16.30
CA TYR A 207 -3.85 -1.22 -16.89
C TYR A 207 -3.75 -0.12 -17.94
N PHE A 208 -2.58 0.34 -18.34
CA PHE A 208 -2.44 1.25 -19.48
C PHE A 208 -1.38 0.78 -20.47
N HIS A 209 -0.91 -0.45 -20.31
CA HIS A 209 0.04 -1.09 -21.19
C HIS A 209 1.35 -0.29 -21.36
N LEU A 210 1.80 0.36 -20.28
CA LEU A 210 3.06 1.12 -20.27
C LEU A 210 4.26 0.24 -19.87
N GLU A 211 4.14 -1.09 -19.93
CA GLU A 211 5.25 -2.01 -19.66
C GLU A 211 6.48 -1.60 -20.49
N ASP A 212 6.34 -1.44 -21.80
CA ASP A 212 7.48 -1.20 -22.68
C ASP A 212 8.22 0.13 -22.41
N ILE A 213 7.54 1.09 -21.76
CA ILE A 213 8.10 2.42 -21.49
C ILE A 213 8.78 2.48 -20.13
N ILE A 214 8.18 1.91 -19.08
CA ILE A 214 8.62 2.12 -17.68
C ILE A 214 8.90 0.83 -16.91
N HIS A 215 8.97 -0.34 -17.55
CA HIS A 215 9.13 -1.62 -16.85
C HIS A 215 10.38 -1.70 -15.97
N ASP A 216 11.57 -1.35 -16.49
CA ASP A 216 12.82 -1.41 -15.72
C ASP A 216 12.79 -0.46 -14.51
N SER A 217 12.39 0.79 -14.74
CA SER A 217 12.24 1.80 -13.67
C SER A 217 11.21 1.37 -12.62
N PHE A 218 10.09 0.78 -13.05
CA PHE A 218 9.07 0.27 -12.13
C PHE A 218 9.58 -0.90 -11.29
N ASP A 219 10.36 -1.82 -11.87
CA ASP A 219 10.94 -2.95 -11.14
C ASP A 219 12.06 -2.52 -10.19
N ARG A 220 12.90 -1.56 -10.59
CA ARG A 220 13.85 -0.88 -9.70
C ARG A 220 13.12 -0.25 -8.50
N LEU A 221 12.06 0.52 -8.74
CA LEU A 221 11.24 1.11 -7.68
C LEU A 221 10.61 0.03 -6.76
N LYS A 222 10.14 -1.08 -7.31
CA LYS A 222 9.62 -2.22 -6.51
C LYS A 222 10.69 -2.80 -5.60
N LYS A 223 11.92 -2.99 -6.09
CA LYS A 223 13.06 -3.48 -5.28
C LYS A 223 13.38 -2.51 -4.14
N ILE A 224 13.53 -1.23 -4.45
CA ILE A 224 13.79 -0.17 -3.45
C ILE A 224 12.70 -0.15 -2.37
N THR A 225 11.45 -0.10 -2.79
CA THR A 225 10.31 -0.02 -1.87
C THR A 225 10.05 -1.32 -1.09
N ALA A 226 10.55 -2.47 -1.56
CA ALA A 226 10.54 -3.72 -0.80
C ALA A 226 11.57 -3.66 0.33
N ARG A 227 12.79 -3.19 0.05
CA ARG A 227 13.85 -2.99 1.06
C ARG A 227 13.45 -1.99 2.14
N LEU A 228 12.92 -0.83 1.74
CA LEU A 228 12.32 0.13 2.67
C LEU A 228 11.12 -0.43 3.43
N GLY A 229 10.43 -1.43 2.87
CA GLY A 229 9.40 -2.19 3.56
C GLY A 229 9.96 -2.93 4.77
N ILE A 230 11.00 -3.74 4.54
CA ILE A 230 11.70 -4.53 5.58
C ILE A 230 12.29 -3.59 6.64
N TRP A 231 13.01 -2.55 6.21
CA TRP A 231 13.58 -1.56 7.12
C TRP A 231 12.51 -0.91 8.02
N HIS A 232 11.37 -0.51 7.45
CA HIS A 232 10.29 0.11 8.23
C HIS A 232 9.67 -0.86 9.25
N ASP A 233 9.53 -2.13 8.87
CA ASP A 233 8.99 -3.16 9.76
C ASP A 233 9.92 -3.38 10.96
N GLN A 234 11.25 -3.35 10.73
CA GLN A 234 12.27 -3.37 11.78
C GLN A 234 12.29 -2.08 12.62
N GLU A 235 12.16 -0.91 12.00
CA GLU A 235 12.11 0.39 12.68
C GLU A 235 10.93 0.48 13.66
N VAL A 236 9.73 0.09 13.21
CA VAL A 236 8.54 0.06 14.07
C VAL A 236 8.75 -0.89 15.25
N PHE A 237 9.46 -2.00 15.04
CA PHE A 237 9.77 -2.95 16.10
C PHE A 237 10.86 -2.43 17.06
N ALA A 238 11.90 -1.77 16.57
CA ALA A 238 12.92 -1.13 17.40
C ALA A 238 12.30 -0.06 18.33
N LEU A 239 11.39 0.77 17.80
CA LEU A 239 10.64 1.74 18.59
C LEU A 239 9.70 1.08 19.61
N TYR A 240 9.20 -0.12 19.30
CA TYR A 240 8.40 -0.90 20.24
C TYR A 240 9.26 -1.43 21.40
N LEU A 241 10.45 -2.00 21.11
CA LEU A 241 11.41 -2.45 22.12
C LEU A 241 11.88 -1.31 23.04
N GLN A 242 12.03 -0.09 22.51
CA GLN A 242 12.40 1.07 23.33
C GLN A 242 11.30 1.51 24.31
N ARG A 243 10.03 1.15 24.02
CA ARG A 243 8.87 1.55 24.84
C ARG A 243 8.44 0.47 25.83
N GLN A 244 8.82 -0.78 25.58
CA GLN A 244 8.38 -1.94 26.34
C GLN A 244 9.60 -2.64 26.95
N THR A 245 9.57 -2.90 28.25
CA THR A 245 10.62 -3.67 28.92
C THR A 245 10.40 -5.15 28.67
N PHE A 246 11.29 -5.76 27.89
CA PHE A 246 11.40 -7.20 27.76
C PHE A 246 12.60 -7.68 28.60
N GLU A 247 12.43 -8.78 29.32
CA GLU A 247 13.55 -9.49 29.92
C GLU A 247 14.51 -9.92 28.79
N ASP A 248 15.76 -9.49 28.90
CA ASP A 248 16.77 -9.66 27.85
C ASP A 248 18.15 -9.86 28.49
N GLU A 249 18.31 -10.99 29.16
CA GLU A 249 19.55 -11.35 29.86
C GLU A 249 20.77 -11.40 28.93
N GLU A 250 20.55 -11.74 27.66
CA GLU A 250 21.59 -11.89 26.64
C GLU A 250 21.82 -10.63 25.77
N GLY A 251 21.06 -9.55 26.00
CA GLY A 251 21.23 -8.27 25.29
C GLY A 251 20.80 -8.28 23.81
N TRP A 252 19.89 -9.17 23.41
CA TRP A 252 19.35 -9.27 22.05
C TRP A 252 18.61 -8.00 21.59
N ASN A 253 17.93 -7.30 22.49
CA ASN A 253 17.24 -6.06 22.18
C ASN A 253 18.24 -4.99 21.74
N GLN A 254 19.33 -4.83 22.50
CA GLN A 254 20.38 -3.87 22.16
C GLN A 254 21.12 -4.27 20.88
N LYS A 255 21.35 -5.57 20.69
CA LYS A 255 21.95 -6.11 19.45
C LYS A 255 21.08 -5.82 18.23
N PHE A 256 19.78 -6.06 18.31
CA PHE A 256 18.82 -5.76 17.24
C PHE A 256 18.83 -4.26 16.91
N ILE A 257 18.69 -3.40 17.93
CA ILE A 257 18.68 -1.94 17.75
C ILE A 257 19.97 -1.46 17.08
N ARG A 258 21.14 -1.96 17.52
CA ARG A 258 22.43 -1.59 16.93
C ARG A 258 22.53 -2.00 15.46
N GLN A 259 22.15 -3.24 15.13
CA GLN A 259 22.18 -3.73 13.75
C GLN A 259 21.20 -2.97 12.86
N HIS A 260 20.02 -2.65 13.38
CA HIS A 260 19.02 -1.84 12.67
C HIS A 260 19.52 -0.41 12.39
N LEU A 261 20.19 0.24 13.34
CA LEU A 261 20.79 1.56 13.13
C LEU A 261 21.90 1.52 12.06
N GLN A 262 22.76 0.50 12.08
CA GLN A 262 23.79 0.30 11.05
C GLN A 262 23.18 0.06 9.67
N ALA A 263 22.16 -0.80 9.58
CA ALA A 263 21.45 -1.07 8.34
C ALA A 263 20.71 0.17 7.81
N SER A 264 20.19 1.02 8.69
CA SER A 264 19.54 2.29 8.33
C SER A 264 20.52 3.26 7.67
N ALA A 265 21.72 3.41 8.24
CA ALA A 265 22.77 4.26 7.66
C ALA A 265 23.22 3.77 6.28
N LEU A 266 23.47 2.46 6.13
CA LEU A 266 23.84 1.86 4.85
C LEU A 266 22.73 2.05 3.80
N LEU A 267 21.48 1.79 4.18
CA LEU A 267 20.34 1.95 3.28
C LEU A 267 20.20 3.41 2.82
N ALA A 268 20.41 4.39 3.69
CA ALA A 268 20.36 5.80 3.32
C ALA A 268 21.42 6.14 2.26
N THR A 269 22.66 5.67 2.42
CA THR A 269 23.74 5.84 1.44
C THR A 269 23.36 5.22 0.10
N GLU A 270 22.92 3.96 0.08
CA GLU A 270 22.55 3.29 -1.17
C GLU A 270 21.36 3.96 -1.89
N LEU A 271 20.39 4.48 -1.14
CA LEU A 271 19.25 5.20 -1.72
C LEU A 271 19.66 6.55 -2.32
N SER A 272 20.68 7.19 -1.76
CA SER A 272 21.21 8.45 -2.28
C SER A 272 21.78 8.30 -3.70
N GLU A 273 22.26 7.11 -4.06
CA GLU A 273 22.72 6.77 -5.40
C GLU A 273 21.55 6.30 -6.29
N GLN A 274 20.70 5.41 -5.78
CA GLN A 274 19.67 4.74 -6.59
C GLN A 274 18.47 5.62 -6.96
N ILE A 275 18.05 6.54 -6.08
CA ILE A 275 16.84 7.35 -6.30
C ILE A 275 17.05 8.39 -7.42
N PRO A 276 18.15 9.17 -7.44
CA PRO A 276 18.43 10.08 -8.56
C PRO A 276 18.52 9.35 -9.91
N ASP A 277 19.20 8.20 -9.96
CA ASP A 277 19.29 7.37 -11.16
C ASP A 277 17.92 6.90 -11.65
N LEU A 278 17.05 6.47 -10.72
CA LEU A 278 15.68 6.07 -11.04
C LEU A 278 14.86 7.24 -11.60
N ILE A 279 15.04 8.45 -11.06
CA ILE A 279 14.36 9.65 -11.56
C ILE A 279 14.82 9.95 -12.98
N ASN A 280 16.13 9.96 -13.22
CA ASN A 280 16.69 10.21 -14.56
C ASN A 280 16.21 9.18 -15.58
N ALA A 281 16.20 7.89 -15.21
CA ALA A 281 15.69 6.83 -16.08
C ALA A 281 14.21 7.02 -16.44
N LEU A 282 13.38 7.42 -15.47
CA LEU A 282 11.99 7.75 -15.71
C LEU A 282 11.83 8.98 -16.62
N TYR A 283 12.64 10.03 -16.45
CA TYR A 283 12.63 11.20 -17.34
C TYR A 283 12.93 10.82 -18.79
N TRP A 284 14.06 10.14 -19.03
CA TRP A 284 14.47 9.74 -20.39
C TRP A 284 13.43 8.86 -21.08
N GLN A 285 12.89 7.88 -20.35
CA GLN A 285 11.83 6.99 -20.86
C GLN A 285 10.56 7.75 -21.23
N THR A 286 10.24 8.83 -20.51
CA THR A 286 9.07 9.66 -20.82
C THR A 286 9.30 10.63 -21.97
N GLU A 287 10.52 11.15 -22.16
CA GLU A 287 10.83 12.01 -23.30
C GLU A 287 10.89 11.20 -24.61
N GLU A 288 11.62 10.08 -24.67
CA GLU A 288 11.68 9.24 -25.88
C GLU A 288 10.32 8.61 -26.25
N GLY A 289 9.51 8.23 -25.25
CA GLY A 289 8.18 7.67 -25.44
C GLY A 289 7.11 8.71 -25.83
N ALA A 290 7.28 9.97 -25.43
CA ALA A 290 6.33 11.03 -25.79
C ALA A 290 6.45 11.48 -27.26
N TYR A 291 7.60 11.27 -27.90
CA TYR A 291 7.82 11.65 -29.31
C TYR A 291 7.56 10.54 -30.33
N SER A 292 7.32 9.31 -29.90
CA SER A 292 7.12 8.14 -30.79
C SER A 292 5.65 7.71 -30.97
N HIS A 293 4.72 8.28 -30.20
CA HIS A 293 3.29 7.93 -30.24
C HIS A 293 2.33 9.14 -30.35
N VAL A 294 2.82 10.30 -30.80
CA VAL A 294 1.99 11.44 -31.24
C VAL A 294 1.80 11.38 -32.75
#